data_AF-A0AAW6EYQ7-F1
#
_entry.id   AF-A0AAW6EYQ7-F1
#
_cell.length_a   1.000
_cell.length_b   1.000
_cell.length_c   1.000
_cell.angle_alpha   90.00
_cell.angle_beta   90.00
_cell.angle_gamma   90.00
#
_symmetry.space_group_name_H-M   'P 1'
#
loop_
_entity.id
_entity.type
_entity.pdbx_description
1 polymer ?
#
loop_
_entity_poly.entity_id
_entity_poly.type
_entity_poly.pdbx_seq_one_letter_code
_entity_poly.pdbx_strand_id
1 'polypeptide(L)'
;MKEINSAISSEYLRYKIDEDIIIYQGRFCIYLDKKYKCSGIVYYKMTPPVSINFKAQILSAYDEDIDLDLDYDNAILEIYGYKPISISINSINDFNIEGYTNDSYIKSKNAYVDYIDFHIINLDKFPGTLIKHVDKLFAGRIQFEINDFVVTIDKRYDYRKELNEKLKSKSGSIITHIGRVQRKDKKQFKTNNIIDFLDRISIALSFMCGRHIGICLAKGYQGNNNVYRLWRENIVTPFKFVPTWTDTISNHHNIEKYMSLMCKKLEDGYCGQVIKNVIDWYIESLGEITIENNIISIQIALEALSYMILVEQEQILNDDEFDLNSAAKNIKMVLDICKIPYGMEELDLFDDWTKTRFDDGVDLVIYFRNKIVHPSRRDNRANLSVEDMWNIIQIGTKYLELIVLSFIGYKGEFSNRLNERWFGEVEVVPWNKFD
;
A
#
# COMPACT_ATOMS: atom_id res chain seq x y z
N MET A 1 22.52 30.09 9.62
CA MET A 1 22.41 28.63 9.82
C MET A 1 20.96 28.27 9.50
N LYS A 2 20.66 27.42 8.50
CA LYS A 2 19.26 27.05 8.19
C LYS A 2 18.68 26.35 9.42
N GLU A 3 17.53 26.83 9.89
CA GLU A 3 16.80 26.21 11.00
C GLU A 3 16.33 24.82 10.56
N ILE A 4 16.76 23.79 11.26
CA ILE A 4 16.45 22.39 10.92
C ILE A 4 15.17 21.99 11.66
N ASN A 5 14.18 21.51 10.93
CA ASN A 5 12.91 21.13 11.51
C ASN A 5 13.04 19.90 12.42
N SER A 6 12.27 19.89 13.50
CA SER A 6 12.11 18.72 14.36
C SER A 6 11.32 17.61 13.67
N ALA A 7 11.74 16.37 13.86
CA ALA A 7 11.02 15.17 13.45
C ALA A 7 9.72 15.01 14.24
N ILE A 8 8.68 14.49 13.60
CA ILE A 8 7.42 14.13 14.29
C ILE A 8 7.72 13.02 15.30
N SER A 9 7.30 13.22 16.55
CA SER A 9 7.48 12.26 17.64
C SER A 9 6.19 11.51 17.94
N SER A 10 6.30 10.25 18.35
CA SER A 10 5.16 9.48 18.85
C SER A 10 5.59 8.48 19.91
N GLU A 11 4.73 8.27 20.91
CA GLU A 11 4.89 7.21 21.91
C GLU A 11 4.89 5.81 21.28
N TYR A 12 4.27 5.63 20.12
CA TYR A 12 4.17 4.35 19.42
C TYR A 12 5.49 3.89 18.80
N LEU A 13 6.52 4.75 18.73
CA LEU A 13 7.85 4.34 18.27
C LEU A 13 8.60 3.47 19.29
N ARG A 14 8.08 3.32 20.52
CA ARG A 14 8.67 2.46 21.56
C ARG A 14 8.49 0.96 21.27
N TYR A 15 7.47 0.59 20.50
CA TYR A 15 7.14 -0.80 20.19
C TYR A 15 8.20 -1.41 19.27
N LYS A 16 8.59 -2.64 19.58
CA LYS A 16 9.59 -3.41 18.84
C LYS A 16 8.95 -4.14 17.66
N ILE A 17 9.80 -4.79 16.87
CA ILE A 17 9.37 -5.62 15.74
C ILE A 17 8.44 -6.72 16.27
N ASP A 18 7.28 -6.85 15.62
CA ASP A 18 6.21 -7.81 15.91
C ASP A 18 5.53 -7.64 17.28
N GLU A 19 5.80 -6.54 17.99
CA GLU A 19 5.18 -6.27 19.29
C GLU A 19 3.78 -5.67 19.10
N ASP A 20 2.77 -6.32 19.69
CA ASP A 20 1.39 -5.87 19.67
C ASP A 20 1.23 -4.50 20.35
N ILE A 21 0.42 -3.63 19.75
CA ILE A 21 0.26 -2.26 20.21
C ILE A 21 -0.98 -2.14 21.10
N ILE A 22 -0.80 -1.76 22.35
CA ILE A 22 -1.92 -1.52 23.27
C ILE A 22 -2.71 -0.29 22.82
N ILE A 23 -3.98 -0.49 22.47
CA ILE A 23 -4.93 0.54 22.07
C ILE A 23 -5.60 1.15 23.29
N TYR A 24 -6.04 0.29 24.21
CA TYR A 24 -6.73 0.66 25.44
C TYR A 24 -6.39 -0.34 26.54
N GLN A 25 -6.22 0.16 27.77
CA GLN A 25 -6.05 -0.66 28.96
C GLN A 25 -6.90 -0.07 30.08
N GLY A 26 -7.79 -0.89 30.65
CA GLY A 26 -8.70 -0.45 31.70
C GLY A 26 -10.05 -1.14 31.63
N ARG A 27 -11.08 -0.45 32.12
CA ARG A 27 -12.45 -0.97 32.16
C ARG A 27 -13.19 -0.68 30.86
N PHE A 28 -13.95 -1.66 30.37
CA PHE A 28 -14.83 -1.54 29.22
C PHE A 28 -16.05 -2.47 29.38
N CYS A 29 -17.07 -2.29 28.56
CA CYS A 29 -18.26 -3.14 28.57
C CYS A 29 -18.37 -3.96 27.29
N ILE A 30 -18.84 -5.20 27.42
CA ILE A 30 -19.22 -6.07 26.32
C ILE A 30 -20.71 -6.39 26.45
N TYR A 31 -21.46 -6.22 25.37
CA TYR A 31 -22.88 -6.52 25.26
C TYR A 31 -23.04 -7.74 24.35
N LEU A 32 -23.48 -8.87 24.90
CA LEU A 32 -23.73 -10.13 24.17
C LEU A 32 -25.16 -10.60 24.48
N ASP A 33 -25.30 -11.57 25.39
CA ASP A 33 -26.54 -12.00 26.04
C ASP A 33 -26.83 -11.19 27.31
N LYS A 34 -25.76 -10.66 27.90
CA LYS A 34 -25.74 -9.84 29.10
C LYS A 34 -24.78 -8.67 28.90
N LYS A 35 -24.86 -7.72 29.81
CA LYS A 35 -23.85 -6.67 29.96
C LYS A 35 -22.70 -7.16 30.83
N TYR A 36 -21.57 -7.45 30.22
CA TYR A 36 -20.34 -7.79 30.94
C TYR A 36 -19.52 -6.52 31.20
N LYS A 37 -19.29 -6.19 32.47
CA LYS A 37 -18.28 -5.20 32.85
C LYS A 37 -16.94 -5.90 32.96
N CYS A 38 -15.97 -5.44 32.19
CA CYS A 38 -14.68 -6.08 32.06
C CYS A 38 -13.55 -5.14 32.49
N SER A 39 -12.41 -5.72 32.86
CA SER A 39 -11.13 -5.02 32.98
C SER A 39 -10.07 -5.78 32.20
N GLY A 40 -9.42 -5.12 31.26
CA GLY A 40 -8.51 -5.79 30.35
C GLY A 40 -7.78 -4.86 29.40
N ILE A 41 -7.37 -5.44 28.28
CA ILE A 41 -6.68 -4.74 27.20
C ILE A 41 -7.42 -4.92 25.88
N VAL A 42 -7.33 -3.89 25.05
CA VAL A 42 -7.62 -3.93 23.62
C VAL A 42 -6.31 -3.60 22.91
N TYR A 43 -5.91 -4.41 21.94
CA TYR A 43 -4.60 -4.30 21.30
C TYR A 43 -4.67 -4.58 19.80
N TYR A 44 -3.77 -3.92 19.06
CA TYR A 44 -3.54 -4.13 17.65
C TYR A 44 -2.49 -5.22 17.47
N LYS A 45 -2.86 -6.32 16.83
CA LYS A 45 -1.94 -7.42 16.54
C LYS A 45 -1.08 -7.04 15.33
N MET A 46 0.23 -6.91 15.54
CA MET A 46 1.17 -6.47 14.48
C MET A 46 1.52 -7.57 13.47
N THR A 47 1.27 -8.83 13.84
CA THR A 47 1.59 -10.01 13.03
C THR A 47 0.37 -10.51 12.25
N PRO A 48 0.51 -10.88 10.97
CA PRO A 48 -0.58 -11.44 10.17
C PRO A 48 -1.22 -12.72 10.79
N PRO A 49 -2.56 -12.92 10.66
CA PRO A 49 -3.51 -11.93 10.21
C PRO A 49 -3.57 -10.77 11.20
N VAL A 50 -3.47 -9.55 10.67
CA VAL A 50 -3.54 -8.29 11.42
C VAL A 50 -4.98 -8.11 11.86
N SER A 51 -5.20 -7.89 13.16
CA SER A 51 -6.53 -7.67 13.70
C SER A 51 -6.49 -6.86 15.00
N ILE A 52 -7.62 -6.28 15.36
CA ILE A 52 -7.81 -5.64 16.67
C ILE A 52 -8.47 -6.65 17.61
N ASN A 53 -7.78 -6.95 18.70
CA ASN A 53 -8.14 -8.01 19.64
C ASN A 53 -8.38 -7.43 21.03
N PHE A 54 -9.11 -8.17 21.86
CA PHE A 54 -9.26 -7.83 23.27
C PHE A 54 -9.13 -9.08 24.15
N LYS A 55 -8.64 -8.86 25.37
CA LYS A 55 -8.57 -9.86 26.43
C LYS A 55 -8.93 -9.20 27.75
N ALA A 56 -9.89 -9.76 28.47
CA ALA A 56 -10.44 -9.13 29.65
C ALA A 56 -10.85 -10.13 30.73
N GLN A 57 -10.72 -9.69 31.99
CA GLN A 57 -11.36 -10.32 33.12
C GLN A 57 -12.79 -9.78 33.28
N ILE A 58 -13.75 -10.67 33.52
CA ILE A 58 -15.14 -10.33 33.86
C ILE A 58 -15.19 -9.89 35.33
N LEU A 59 -15.68 -8.68 35.57
CA LEU A 59 -15.88 -8.14 36.93
C LEU A 59 -17.30 -8.39 37.45
N SER A 60 -18.28 -8.34 36.54
CA SER A 60 -19.70 -8.52 36.85
C SER A 60 -20.49 -8.65 35.55
N ALA A 61 -21.58 -9.41 35.58
CA ALA A 61 -22.54 -9.54 34.48
C ALA A 61 -23.93 -9.12 34.97
N TYR A 62 -24.69 -8.41 34.12
CA TYR A 62 -26.05 -7.97 34.41
C TYR A 62 -26.97 -8.35 33.25
N ASP A 63 -28.16 -8.86 33.57
CA ASP A 63 -29.23 -8.97 32.59
C ASP A 63 -29.68 -7.55 32.23
N GLU A 64 -29.64 -7.22 30.94
CA GLU A 64 -30.06 -5.92 30.40
C GLU A 64 -31.01 -6.28 29.24
N ASP A 65 -32.13 -5.56 29.09
CA ASP A 65 -33.01 -5.74 27.92
C ASP A 65 -32.26 -5.21 26.69
N ILE A 66 -31.45 -6.08 26.10
CA ILE A 66 -30.65 -5.77 24.92
C ILE A 66 -31.61 -5.80 23.73
N ASP A 67 -32.17 -4.63 23.38
CA ASP A 67 -32.95 -4.41 22.15
C ASP A 67 -32.01 -4.30 20.93
N LEU A 68 -31.14 -5.30 20.78
CA LEU A 68 -30.24 -5.44 19.66
C LEU A 68 -30.50 -6.82 19.06
N ASP A 69 -30.82 -6.86 17.77
CA ASP A 69 -30.86 -8.09 16.95
C ASP A 69 -29.42 -8.65 16.82
N LEU A 70 -28.84 -9.11 17.93
CA LEU A 70 -27.55 -9.78 17.98
C LEU A 70 -27.79 -11.28 17.86
N ASP A 71 -27.30 -11.89 16.78
CA ASP A 71 -27.10 -13.34 16.75
C ASP A 71 -26.05 -13.72 17.82
N TYR A 72 -26.13 -14.94 18.35
CA TYR A 72 -25.29 -15.44 19.48
C TYR A 72 -23.78 -15.25 19.33
N ASP A 73 -23.26 -15.02 18.11
CA ASP A 73 -21.84 -14.84 17.82
C ASP A 73 -21.39 -13.36 17.71
N ASN A 74 -22.33 -12.42 17.67
CA ASN A 74 -22.06 -11.00 17.50
C ASN A 74 -22.30 -10.24 18.81
N ALA A 75 -21.26 -9.60 19.34
CA ALA A 75 -21.33 -8.75 20.52
C ALA A 75 -20.95 -7.30 20.19
N ILE A 76 -21.26 -6.38 21.09
CA ILE A 76 -20.82 -4.99 21.00
C ILE A 76 -19.78 -4.70 22.08
N LEU A 77 -18.65 -4.14 21.67
CA LEU A 77 -17.60 -3.64 22.57
C LEU A 77 -17.72 -2.12 22.73
N GLU A 78 -17.88 -1.67 23.97
CA GLU A 78 -17.90 -0.25 24.34
C GLU A 78 -16.65 0.14 25.14
N ILE A 79 -15.80 0.94 24.51
CA ILE A 79 -14.55 1.46 25.08
C ILE A 79 -14.65 2.98 25.18
N TYR A 80 -14.18 3.53 26.30
CA TYR A 80 -14.15 4.98 26.49
C TYR A 80 -13.41 5.70 25.35
N GLY A 81 -14.06 6.70 24.75
CA GLY A 81 -13.50 7.52 23.69
C GLY A 81 -13.61 6.95 22.27
N TYR A 82 -14.17 5.74 22.11
CA TYR A 82 -14.47 5.13 20.82
C TYR A 82 -15.99 5.00 20.63
N LYS A 83 -16.42 4.83 19.37
CA LYS A 83 -17.78 4.39 19.09
C LYS A 83 -17.94 2.92 19.50
N PRO A 84 -19.16 2.44 19.83
CA PRO A 84 -19.43 1.02 19.97
C PRO A 84 -19.03 0.26 18.69
N ILE A 85 -18.44 -0.93 18.85
CA ILE A 85 -17.84 -1.72 17.77
C ILE A 85 -18.41 -3.13 17.80
N SER A 86 -18.69 -3.70 16.62
CA SER A 86 -19.07 -5.10 16.50
C SER A 86 -17.86 -6.01 16.73
N ILE A 87 -18.02 -7.02 17.57
CA ILE A 87 -16.98 -7.97 17.94
C ILE A 87 -17.49 -9.41 17.88
N SER A 88 -16.57 -10.34 17.65
CA SER A 88 -16.81 -11.77 17.82
C SER A 88 -16.05 -12.32 19.02
N ILE A 89 -16.72 -13.19 19.77
CA ILE A 89 -16.16 -13.82 20.97
C ILE A 89 -15.48 -15.13 20.57
N ASN A 90 -14.18 -15.23 20.86
CA ASN A 90 -13.42 -16.47 20.65
C ASN A 90 -13.57 -17.42 21.83
N SER A 91 -13.55 -16.88 23.04
CA SER A 91 -13.64 -17.66 24.27
C SER A 91 -14.27 -16.83 25.37
N ILE A 92 -15.21 -17.44 26.08
CA ILE A 92 -15.83 -16.91 27.29
C ILE A 92 -15.91 -18.01 28.34
N ASN A 93 -15.53 -17.68 29.57
CA ASN A 93 -15.78 -18.48 30.77
C ASN A 93 -16.17 -17.55 31.92
N ASP A 94 -16.39 -18.11 33.11
CA ASP A 94 -16.87 -17.35 34.28
C ASP A 94 -15.96 -16.17 34.69
N PHE A 95 -14.69 -16.18 34.28
CA PHE A 95 -13.70 -15.19 34.71
C PHE A 95 -13.14 -14.35 33.56
N ASN A 96 -13.14 -14.84 32.33
CA ASN A 96 -12.42 -14.22 31.23
C ASN A 96 -13.24 -14.23 29.94
N ILE A 97 -13.01 -13.21 29.13
CA ILE A 97 -13.57 -13.05 27.80
C ILE A 97 -12.50 -12.53 26.85
N GLU A 98 -12.37 -13.15 25.68
CA GLU A 98 -11.47 -12.73 24.62
C GLU A 98 -12.09 -12.89 23.23
N GLY A 99 -11.64 -12.04 22.31
CA GLY A 99 -12.21 -11.96 20.97
C GLY A 99 -11.52 -10.90 20.12
N TYR A 100 -12.15 -10.58 18.99
CA TYR A 100 -11.63 -9.64 18.00
C TYR A 100 -12.75 -8.77 17.42
N THR A 101 -12.38 -7.66 16.79
CA THR A 101 -13.34 -6.77 16.12
C THR A 101 -13.73 -7.30 14.75
N ASN A 102 -15.00 -7.15 14.40
CA ASN A 102 -15.54 -7.57 13.10
C ASN A 102 -15.38 -6.45 12.05
N ASP A 103 -15.31 -5.21 12.51
CA ASP A 103 -15.08 -4.05 11.65
C ASP A 103 -13.58 -3.89 11.34
N SER A 104 -13.26 -3.46 10.13
CA SER A 104 -11.87 -3.19 9.69
C SER A 104 -11.21 -1.99 10.39
N TYR A 105 -11.91 -1.31 11.30
CA TYR A 105 -11.36 -0.22 12.09
C TYR A 105 -12.17 0.05 13.37
N ILE A 106 -11.52 0.65 14.35
CA ILE A 106 -12.19 1.30 15.49
C ILE A 106 -11.91 2.81 15.45
N LYS A 107 -12.92 3.63 15.74
CA LYS A 107 -12.75 5.09 15.73
C LYS A 107 -13.59 5.83 16.76
N SER A 108 -13.13 7.01 17.14
CA SER A 108 -13.92 7.97 17.93
C SER A 108 -14.99 8.67 17.08
N LYS A 109 -15.80 9.53 17.70
CA LYS A 109 -16.64 10.46 16.96
C LYS A 109 -15.77 11.37 16.07
N ASN A 110 -16.32 11.77 14.93
CA ASN A 110 -15.65 12.74 14.05
C ASN A 110 -15.50 14.07 14.78
N ALA A 111 -14.38 14.73 14.59
CA ALA A 111 -14.06 16.01 15.22
C ALA A 111 -13.50 16.99 14.19
N TYR A 112 -13.44 18.26 14.57
CA TYR A 112 -12.59 19.24 13.89
C TYR A 112 -11.18 19.17 14.47
N VAL A 113 -10.17 19.20 13.62
CA VAL A 113 -8.76 19.05 14.02
C VAL A 113 -7.89 20.05 13.28
N ASP A 114 -6.80 20.48 13.91
CA ASP A 114 -5.78 21.34 13.30
C ASP A 114 -4.84 20.49 12.41
N TYR A 115 -4.53 19.28 12.84
CA TYR A 115 -3.73 18.29 12.10
C TYR A 115 -4.04 16.86 12.56
N ILE A 116 -3.59 15.89 11.77
CA ILE A 116 -3.69 14.45 12.06
C ILE A 116 -2.30 13.83 11.91
N ASP A 117 -1.85 13.11 12.95
CA ASP A 117 -0.66 12.27 12.86
C ASP A 117 -1.08 10.82 12.59
N PHE A 118 -0.37 10.12 11.70
CA PHE A 118 -0.65 8.74 11.32
C PHE A 118 0.62 7.89 11.28
N HIS A 119 0.49 6.57 11.45
CA HIS A 119 1.65 5.67 11.62
C HIS A 119 1.70 4.63 10.51
N ILE A 120 2.84 4.57 9.82
CA ILE A 120 3.03 3.72 8.65
C ILE A 120 3.86 2.50 9.05
N ILE A 121 3.39 1.31 8.66
CA ILE A 121 4.08 0.04 8.91
C ILE A 121 4.90 -0.36 7.69
N ASN A 122 6.13 -0.83 7.92
CA ASN A 122 6.99 -1.51 6.93
C ASN A 122 7.37 -0.73 5.65
N LEU A 123 7.14 0.59 5.61
CA LEU A 123 7.61 1.47 4.54
C LEU A 123 9.14 1.48 4.42
N ASP A 124 9.65 1.43 3.20
CA ASP A 124 11.07 1.43 2.86
C ASP A 124 11.80 2.72 3.24
N LYS A 125 13.13 2.63 3.30
CA LYS A 125 13.96 3.83 3.44
C LYS A 125 14.03 4.54 2.10
N PHE A 126 13.62 5.81 2.10
CA PHE A 126 13.87 6.71 0.99
C PHE A 126 14.76 7.90 1.44
N PRO A 127 15.46 8.54 0.48
CA PRO A 127 16.12 9.82 0.71
C PRO A 127 15.12 10.88 1.16
N GLY A 128 15.58 11.93 1.84
CA GLY A 128 14.68 13.01 2.25
C GLY A 128 15.44 14.20 2.82
N THR A 129 14.69 15.24 3.16
CA THR A 129 15.23 16.41 3.83
C THR A 129 15.71 16.08 5.24
N LEU A 130 16.66 16.90 5.74
CA LEU A 130 17.24 16.76 7.08
C LEU A 130 16.23 17.17 8.16
N ILE A 131 16.07 16.31 9.16
CA ILE A 131 15.24 16.52 10.34
C ILE A 131 16.00 16.14 11.61
N LYS A 132 15.58 16.72 12.74
CA LYS A 132 16.22 16.52 14.04
C LYS A 132 15.29 15.81 15.03
N HIS A 133 15.78 14.78 15.71
CA HIS A 133 15.11 14.19 16.87
C HIS A 133 16.04 14.25 18.08
N VAL A 134 15.69 15.09 19.06
CA VAL A 134 16.53 15.38 20.24
C VAL A 134 17.90 15.91 19.80
N ASP A 135 18.93 15.07 19.84
CA ASP A 135 20.33 15.30 19.51
C ASP A 135 20.75 14.64 18.18
N LYS A 136 19.85 13.86 17.55
CA LYS A 136 20.12 13.12 16.31
C LYS A 136 19.66 13.91 15.09
N LEU A 137 20.57 14.13 14.14
CA LEU A 137 20.28 14.70 12.82
C LEU A 137 20.30 13.60 11.76
N PHE A 138 19.27 13.53 10.91
CA PHE A 138 19.20 12.52 9.85
C PHE A 138 18.30 12.96 8.69
N ALA A 139 18.56 12.44 7.49
CA ALA A 139 17.71 12.60 6.32
C ALA A 139 16.55 11.61 6.38
N GLY A 140 15.31 12.08 6.20
CA GLY A 140 14.16 11.20 6.23
C GLY A 140 12.79 11.87 6.22
N ARG A 141 12.69 13.15 5.83
CA ARG A 141 11.40 13.81 5.61
C ARG A 141 11.12 13.98 4.14
N ILE A 142 9.92 13.60 3.73
CA ILE A 142 9.31 14.03 2.47
C ILE A 142 8.05 14.85 2.76
N GLN A 143 7.75 15.79 1.89
CA GLN A 143 6.57 16.63 1.97
C GLN A 143 5.92 16.77 0.60
N PHE A 144 4.62 16.51 0.53
CA PHE A 144 3.86 16.57 -0.71
C PHE A 144 2.46 17.10 -0.45
N GLU A 145 1.75 17.47 -1.52
CA GLU A 145 0.44 18.09 -1.43
C GLU A 145 -0.65 17.19 -2.00
N ILE A 146 -1.80 17.16 -1.33
CA ILE A 146 -3.03 16.56 -1.83
C ILE A 146 -4.14 17.62 -1.67
N ASN A 147 -4.57 18.21 -2.78
CA ASN A 147 -5.55 19.30 -2.79
C ASN A 147 -5.16 20.44 -1.82
N ASP A 148 -5.99 20.70 -0.81
CA ASP A 148 -5.78 21.73 0.21
C ASP A 148 -4.90 21.28 1.39
N PHE A 149 -4.36 20.07 1.34
CA PHE A 149 -3.59 19.48 2.41
C PHE A 149 -2.11 19.37 2.06
N VAL A 150 -1.27 19.57 3.07
CA VAL A 150 0.13 19.21 3.06
C VAL A 150 0.29 17.94 3.88
N VAL A 151 0.93 16.95 3.30
CA VAL A 151 1.30 15.69 3.94
C VAL A 151 2.80 15.69 4.16
N THR A 152 3.21 15.45 5.40
CA THR A 152 4.62 15.29 5.78
C THR A 152 4.82 13.87 6.25
N ILE A 153 5.82 13.15 5.76
CA ILE A 153 6.18 11.81 6.24
C ILE A 153 7.61 11.83 6.75
N ASP A 154 7.79 11.48 8.02
CA ASP A 154 9.06 11.40 8.71
C ASP A 154 9.43 9.96 9.01
N LYS A 155 10.66 9.59 8.65
CA LYS A 155 11.29 8.35 9.09
C LYS A 155 11.53 8.35 10.59
N ARG A 156 11.27 7.22 11.26
CA ARG A 156 11.64 7.07 12.68
C ARG A 156 13.15 7.22 12.87
N TYR A 157 13.54 7.85 13.98
CA TYR A 157 14.92 8.27 14.25
C TYR A 157 15.94 7.12 14.35
N ASP A 158 15.49 5.93 14.70
CA ASP A 158 16.27 4.70 14.89
C ASP A 158 16.12 3.70 13.72
N TYR A 159 15.46 4.07 12.61
CA TYR A 159 15.43 3.24 11.39
C TYR A 159 16.73 3.34 10.59
N ARG A 160 17.79 2.87 11.24
CA ARG A 160 19.18 2.80 10.78
C ARG A 160 19.49 1.39 10.27
N LYS A 161 20.75 1.14 9.95
CA LYS A 161 21.20 -0.13 9.35
C LYS A 161 20.77 -1.33 10.18
N GLU A 162 21.04 -1.31 11.48
CA GLU A 162 20.71 -2.40 12.43
C GLU A 162 19.22 -2.75 12.45
N LEU A 163 18.33 -1.75 12.58
CA LEU A 163 16.88 -2.01 12.58
C LEU A 163 16.41 -2.56 11.24
N ASN A 164 16.96 -2.07 10.13
CA ASN A 164 16.63 -2.56 8.79
C ASN A 164 17.07 -4.02 8.60
N GLU A 165 18.29 -4.35 8.96
CA GLU A 165 18.82 -5.72 8.88
C GLU A 165 17.99 -6.68 9.73
N LYS A 166 17.65 -6.28 10.96
CA LYS A 166 16.79 -7.08 11.85
C LYS A 166 15.37 -7.24 11.31
N LEU A 167 14.83 -6.20 10.69
CA LEU A 167 13.50 -6.23 10.09
C LEU A 167 13.46 -7.17 8.88
N LYS A 168 14.47 -7.10 8.01
CA LYS A 168 14.68 -8.04 6.88
C LYS A 168 14.86 -9.48 7.35
N SER A 169 15.72 -9.72 8.34
CA SER A 169 16.02 -11.09 8.81
C SER A 169 14.82 -11.78 9.46
N LYS A 170 13.89 -11.00 10.03
CA LYS A 170 12.69 -11.52 10.69
C LYS A 170 11.48 -11.60 9.78
N SER A 171 11.52 -10.97 8.61
CA SER A 171 10.31 -10.63 7.85
C SER A 171 9.26 -9.98 8.76
N GLY A 172 9.70 -9.08 9.63
CA GLY A 172 8.86 -8.58 10.73
C GLY A 172 7.98 -7.39 10.34
N SER A 173 7.16 -6.95 11.28
CA SER A 173 6.31 -5.77 11.18
C SER A 173 6.65 -4.74 12.24
N ILE A 174 6.83 -3.48 11.83
CA ILE A 174 7.06 -2.36 12.75
C ILE A 174 6.60 -1.04 12.14
N ILE A 175 6.20 -0.08 12.99
CA ILE A 175 6.01 1.31 12.55
C ILE A 175 7.38 1.84 12.09
N THR A 176 7.52 2.19 10.81
CA THR A 176 8.76 2.70 10.22
C THR A 176 8.75 4.21 10.06
N HIS A 177 7.56 4.81 9.88
CA HIS A 177 7.39 6.23 9.61
C HIS A 177 6.17 6.80 10.32
N ILE A 178 6.19 8.12 10.54
CA ILE A 178 5.06 8.89 11.04
C ILE A 178 4.72 9.95 10.00
N GLY A 179 3.46 10.00 9.61
CA GLY A 179 2.93 11.04 8.76
C GLY A 179 2.15 12.09 9.54
N ARG A 180 2.03 13.28 8.96
CA ARG A 180 1.16 14.37 9.41
C ARG A 180 0.38 14.94 8.24
N VAL A 181 -0.92 15.10 8.41
CA VAL A 181 -1.82 15.81 7.48
C VAL A 181 -2.23 17.13 8.12
N GLN A 182 -2.06 18.23 7.40
CA GLN A 182 -2.48 19.56 7.82
C GLN A 182 -2.99 20.36 6.62
N ARG A 183 -3.98 21.24 6.83
CA ARG A 183 -4.41 22.15 5.76
C ARG A 183 -3.36 23.21 5.47
N LYS A 184 -3.21 23.56 4.20
CA LYS A 184 -2.31 24.63 3.72
C LYS A 184 -2.60 25.98 4.39
N ASP A 185 -3.88 26.30 4.56
CA ASP A 185 -4.34 27.53 5.21
C ASP A 185 -4.33 27.47 6.75
N LYS A 186 -3.86 26.35 7.33
CA LYS A 186 -3.79 26.07 8.77
C LYS A 186 -5.15 26.13 9.50
N LYS A 187 -6.26 26.19 8.78
CA LYS A 187 -7.59 26.12 9.40
C LYS A 187 -7.92 24.69 9.79
N GLN A 188 -8.85 24.56 10.72
CA GLN A 188 -9.38 23.28 11.12
C GLN A 188 -10.11 22.58 9.97
N PHE A 189 -10.15 21.24 10.05
CA PHE A 189 -10.89 20.39 9.13
C PHE A 189 -11.55 19.22 9.85
N LYS A 190 -12.60 18.67 9.24
CA LYS A 190 -13.38 17.58 9.81
C LYS A 190 -12.77 16.23 9.43
N THR A 191 -12.78 15.28 10.37
CA THR A 191 -12.17 13.95 10.19
C THR A 191 -13.05 12.93 9.46
N ASN A 192 -14.12 13.35 8.79
CA ASN A 192 -15.09 12.44 8.18
C ASN A 192 -14.49 11.59 7.04
N ASN A 193 -13.58 12.16 6.25
CA ASN A 193 -13.02 11.51 5.05
C ASN A 193 -11.58 11.03 5.27
N ILE A 194 -11.12 10.93 6.52
CA ILE A 194 -9.72 10.62 6.80
C ILE A 194 -9.35 9.18 6.44
N ILE A 195 -10.28 8.23 6.52
CA ILE A 195 -10.02 6.83 6.17
C ILE A 195 -9.65 6.76 4.69
N ASP A 196 -10.51 7.28 3.81
CA ASP A 196 -10.25 7.30 2.36
C ASP A 196 -8.99 8.08 2.00
N PHE A 197 -8.70 9.16 2.73
CA PHE A 197 -7.48 9.96 2.54
C PHE A 197 -6.22 9.14 2.87
N LEU A 198 -6.23 8.41 3.98
CA LEU A 198 -5.13 7.52 4.37
C LEU A 198 -5.02 6.32 3.43
N ASP A 199 -6.13 5.82 2.89
CA ASP A 199 -6.10 4.74 1.89
C ASP A 199 -5.34 5.13 0.65
N ARG A 200 -5.60 6.32 0.10
CA ARG A 200 -4.87 6.81 -1.08
C ARG A 200 -3.37 6.89 -0.82
N ILE A 201 -2.97 7.33 0.37
CA ILE A 201 -1.56 7.34 0.78
C ILE A 201 -1.02 5.91 0.87
N SER A 202 -1.74 4.99 1.52
CA SER A 202 -1.34 3.59 1.68
C SER A 202 -1.14 2.90 0.32
N ILE A 203 -2.08 3.08 -0.60
CA ILE A 203 -2.04 2.53 -1.96
C ILE A 203 -0.87 3.10 -2.76
N ALA A 204 -0.66 4.43 -2.70
CA ALA A 204 0.47 5.07 -3.35
C ALA A 204 1.81 4.57 -2.80
N LEU A 205 1.94 4.41 -1.49
CA LEU A 205 3.14 3.82 -0.89
C LEU A 205 3.32 2.34 -1.28
N SER A 206 2.22 1.61 -1.45
CA SER A 206 2.25 0.19 -1.81
C SER A 206 2.77 -0.04 -3.22
N PHE A 207 2.35 0.77 -4.18
CA PHE A 207 2.91 0.76 -5.55
C PHE A 207 4.40 1.12 -5.56
N MET A 208 4.81 2.11 -4.77
CA MET A 208 6.22 2.50 -4.64
C MET A 208 7.08 1.35 -4.10
N CYS A 209 6.59 0.64 -3.07
CA CYS A 209 7.32 -0.41 -2.36
C CYS A 209 7.14 -1.82 -2.93
N GLY A 210 6.23 -2.02 -3.88
CA GLY A 210 5.91 -3.36 -4.41
C GLY A 210 5.38 -4.32 -3.35
N ARG A 211 4.78 -3.78 -2.29
CA ARG A 211 4.30 -4.50 -1.09
C ARG A 211 3.11 -3.76 -0.50
N HIS A 212 2.24 -4.47 0.20
CA HIS A 212 1.17 -3.80 0.95
C HIS A 212 1.78 -3.03 2.13
N ILE A 213 1.75 -1.71 2.02
CA ILE A 213 2.09 -0.77 3.08
C ILE A 213 0.79 -0.34 3.76
N GLY A 214 0.76 -0.38 5.09
CA GLY A 214 -0.44 -0.06 5.87
C GLY A 214 -0.25 1.13 6.80
N ILE A 215 -1.37 1.79 7.12
CA ILE A 215 -1.45 2.86 8.12
C ILE A 215 -2.31 2.36 9.29
N CYS A 216 -1.68 1.91 10.36
CA CYS A 216 -2.38 1.21 11.44
C CYS A 216 -3.18 2.13 12.36
N LEU A 217 -2.80 3.40 12.48
CA LEU A 217 -3.50 4.34 13.35
C LEU A 217 -3.40 5.78 12.86
N ALA A 218 -4.37 6.59 13.29
CA ALA A 218 -4.34 8.04 13.15
C ALA A 218 -4.90 8.73 14.40
N LYS A 219 -4.25 9.82 14.80
CA LYS A 219 -4.63 10.67 15.93
C LYS A 219 -4.81 12.10 15.45
N GLY A 220 -5.99 12.67 15.67
CA GLY A 220 -6.29 14.06 15.33
C GLY A 220 -6.24 14.97 16.55
N TYR A 221 -5.71 16.19 16.35
CA TYR A 221 -5.38 17.11 17.43
C TYR A 221 -6.02 18.48 17.27
N GLN A 222 -6.42 19.08 18.39
CA GLN A 222 -6.72 20.50 18.53
C GLN A 222 -5.73 21.08 19.55
N GLY A 223 -4.81 21.92 19.09
CA GLY A 223 -3.60 22.25 19.84
C GLY A 223 -2.85 20.98 20.22
N ASN A 224 -2.66 20.75 21.53
CA ASN A 224 -2.02 19.54 22.06
C ASN A 224 -3.02 18.45 22.47
N ASN A 225 -4.33 18.69 22.35
CA ASN A 225 -5.36 17.76 22.81
C ASN A 225 -5.74 16.78 21.71
N ASN A 226 -5.62 15.47 22.00
CA ASN A 226 -6.08 14.43 21.08
C ASN A 226 -7.61 14.27 21.15
N VAL A 227 -8.30 14.73 20.10
CA VAL A 227 -9.77 14.75 19.99
C VAL A 227 -10.32 13.72 19.02
N TYR A 228 -9.45 13.10 18.21
CA TYR A 228 -9.82 12.04 17.27
C TYR A 228 -8.86 10.86 17.36
N ARG A 229 -9.40 9.63 17.34
CA ARG A 229 -8.66 8.37 17.40
C ARG A 229 -9.19 7.42 16.35
N LEU A 230 -8.30 6.78 15.62
CA LEU A 230 -8.59 5.78 14.60
C LEU A 230 -7.52 4.69 14.67
N TRP A 231 -7.95 3.43 14.65
CA TRP A 231 -7.11 2.26 14.41
C TRP A 231 -7.71 1.46 13.30
N ARG A 232 -6.87 0.92 12.42
CA ARG A 232 -7.30 0.29 11.17
C ARG A 232 -6.59 -1.03 10.97
N GLU A 233 -7.36 -2.07 10.74
CA GLU A 233 -6.86 -3.30 10.16
C GLU A 233 -6.49 -3.01 8.70
N ASN A 234 -5.27 -3.36 8.32
CA ASN A 234 -4.81 -3.25 6.94
C ASN A 234 -4.08 -4.53 6.57
N ILE A 235 -4.14 -4.87 5.28
CA ILE A 235 -3.22 -5.83 4.70
C ILE A 235 -1.83 -5.18 4.74
N VAL A 236 -0.88 -5.83 5.41
CA VAL A 236 0.51 -5.40 5.49
C VAL A 236 1.39 -6.58 5.14
N THR A 237 2.23 -6.41 4.13
CA THR A 237 3.22 -7.44 3.80
C THR A 237 4.35 -7.39 4.84
N PRO A 238 4.74 -8.55 5.41
CA PRO A 238 6.02 -8.72 6.09
C PRO A 238 7.17 -8.00 5.40
N PHE A 239 8.09 -7.42 6.16
CA PHE A 239 9.14 -6.63 5.54
C PHE A 239 10.10 -7.49 4.71
N LYS A 240 10.21 -7.18 3.42
CA LYS A 240 11.21 -7.76 2.52
C LYS A 240 11.66 -6.71 1.51
N PHE A 241 12.85 -6.88 0.94
CA PHE A 241 13.28 -6.03 -0.15
C PHE A 241 12.60 -6.49 -1.44
N VAL A 242 12.00 -5.55 -2.16
CA VAL A 242 11.39 -5.79 -3.47
C VAL A 242 11.96 -4.75 -4.44
N PRO A 243 12.58 -5.17 -5.55
CA PRO A 243 13.06 -4.24 -6.56
C PRO A 243 11.88 -3.63 -7.32
N THR A 244 11.73 -2.30 -7.27
CA THR A 244 10.64 -1.54 -7.92
C THR A 244 11.18 -0.39 -8.74
N TRP A 245 10.32 0.37 -9.42
CA TRP A 245 10.71 1.59 -10.13
C TRP A 245 11.28 2.72 -9.25
N THR A 246 11.33 2.59 -7.90
CA THR A 246 11.82 3.66 -6.99
C THR A 246 13.06 3.34 -6.17
N ASP A 247 13.52 2.09 -6.13
CA ASP A 247 14.52 1.64 -5.16
C ASP A 247 15.91 2.28 -5.34
N THR A 248 16.26 2.73 -6.55
CA THR A 248 17.51 3.44 -6.85
C THR A 248 17.35 4.97 -6.91
N ILE A 249 16.13 5.51 -6.75
CA ILE A 249 15.90 6.96 -6.77
C ILE A 249 16.61 7.63 -5.60
N SER A 250 17.51 8.56 -5.92
CA SER A 250 18.24 9.36 -4.93
C SER A 250 17.59 10.73 -4.65
N ASN A 251 16.87 11.28 -5.65
CA ASN A 251 16.20 12.56 -5.55
C ASN A 251 14.80 12.42 -4.93
N HIS A 252 14.66 12.74 -3.64
CA HIS A 252 13.39 12.64 -2.93
C HIS A 252 12.25 13.50 -3.52
N HIS A 253 12.54 14.56 -4.27
CA HIS A 253 11.49 15.37 -4.91
C HIS A 253 10.70 14.58 -5.96
N ASN A 254 11.31 13.56 -6.57
CA ASN A 254 10.62 12.63 -7.45
C ASN A 254 9.57 11.82 -6.70
N ILE A 255 9.89 11.35 -5.49
CA ILE A 255 8.95 10.65 -4.61
C ILE A 255 7.82 11.60 -4.16
N GLU A 256 8.15 12.84 -3.78
CA GLU A 256 7.14 13.83 -3.40
C GLU A 256 6.15 14.12 -4.54
N LYS A 257 6.68 14.34 -5.76
CA LYS A 257 5.86 14.57 -6.96
C LYS A 257 4.98 13.36 -7.27
N TYR A 258 5.55 12.16 -7.23
CA TYR A 258 4.80 10.91 -7.40
C TYR A 258 3.65 10.80 -6.40
N MET A 259 3.93 11.00 -5.11
CA MET A 259 2.93 10.88 -4.05
C MET A 259 1.75 11.84 -4.27
N SER A 260 2.03 13.10 -4.65
CA SER A 260 1.00 14.07 -5.01
C SER A 260 0.15 13.62 -6.20
N LEU A 261 0.77 13.16 -7.28
CA LEU A 261 0.08 12.77 -8.51
C LEU A 261 -0.78 11.52 -8.32
N MET A 262 -0.20 10.47 -7.73
CA MET A 262 -0.90 9.21 -7.48
C MET A 262 -2.08 9.41 -6.52
N CYS A 263 -1.87 10.11 -5.40
CA CYS A 263 -2.95 10.35 -4.44
C CYS A 263 -4.10 11.16 -5.06
N LYS A 264 -3.80 12.10 -5.97
CA LYS A 264 -4.82 12.86 -6.70
C LYS A 264 -5.57 11.97 -7.70
N LYS A 265 -4.87 11.14 -8.46
CA LYS A 265 -5.51 10.25 -9.45
C LYS A 265 -6.40 9.20 -8.78
N LEU A 266 -6.03 8.73 -7.59
CA LEU A 266 -6.82 7.81 -6.78
C LEU A 266 -8.12 8.42 -6.19
N GLU A 267 -8.33 9.74 -6.32
CA GLU A 267 -9.62 10.36 -5.96
C GLU A 267 -10.70 10.15 -7.02
N ASP A 268 -10.32 9.80 -8.24
CA ASP A 268 -11.26 9.45 -9.30
C ASP A 268 -12.01 8.15 -8.92
N GLY A 269 -13.34 8.18 -9.00
CA GLY A 269 -14.17 7.07 -8.53
C GLY A 269 -14.00 5.79 -9.35
N TYR A 270 -13.79 5.91 -10.66
CA TYR A 270 -13.63 4.76 -11.55
C TYR A 270 -12.15 4.38 -11.69
N CYS A 271 -11.33 5.30 -12.20
CA CYS A 271 -9.91 5.07 -12.44
C CYS A 271 -9.18 4.75 -11.13
N GLY A 272 -9.54 5.43 -10.04
CA GLY A 272 -8.95 5.15 -8.74
C GLY A 272 -9.25 3.74 -8.23
N GLN A 273 -10.42 3.17 -8.56
CA GLN A 273 -10.74 1.79 -8.20
C GLN A 273 -10.01 0.78 -9.09
N VAL A 274 -9.88 1.05 -10.39
CA VAL A 274 -9.09 0.21 -11.30
C VAL A 274 -7.62 0.20 -10.88
N ILE A 275 -7.03 1.38 -10.59
CA ILE A 275 -5.64 1.48 -10.13
C ILE A 275 -5.41 0.67 -8.84
N LYS A 276 -6.34 0.69 -7.88
CA LYS A 276 -6.23 -0.11 -6.66
C LYS A 276 -6.08 -1.60 -6.97
N ASN A 277 -6.96 -2.13 -7.81
CA ASN A 277 -6.92 -3.54 -8.21
C ASN A 277 -5.62 -3.86 -8.99
N VAL A 278 -5.21 -2.96 -9.88
CA VAL A 278 -3.93 -3.06 -10.62
C VAL A 278 -2.73 -3.12 -9.67
N ILE A 279 -2.74 -2.33 -8.59
CA ILE A 279 -1.67 -2.34 -7.59
C ILE A 279 -1.67 -3.67 -6.81
N ASP A 280 -2.84 -4.25 -6.51
CA ASP A 280 -2.91 -5.56 -5.86
C ASP A 280 -2.30 -6.65 -6.76
N TRP A 281 -2.67 -6.70 -8.05
CA TRP A 281 -2.07 -7.63 -9.02
C TRP A 281 -0.58 -7.37 -9.26
N TYR A 282 -0.15 -6.11 -9.25
CA TYR A 282 1.26 -5.75 -9.33
C TYR A 282 2.05 -6.29 -8.12
N ILE A 283 1.54 -6.13 -6.91
CA ILE A 283 2.18 -6.65 -5.69
C ILE A 283 2.20 -8.18 -5.72
N GLU A 284 1.11 -8.82 -6.15
CA GLU A 284 1.05 -10.28 -6.34
C GLU A 284 2.11 -10.74 -7.35
N SER A 285 2.31 -10.02 -8.44
CA SER A 285 3.31 -10.37 -9.45
C SER A 285 4.76 -10.25 -9.00
N LEU A 286 5.01 -9.49 -7.93
CA LEU A 286 6.31 -9.37 -7.26
C LEU A 286 6.48 -10.40 -6.14
N GLY A 287 5.46 -11.24 -5.92
CA GLY A 287 5.47 -12.35 -4.98
C GLY A 287 6.39 -13.49 -5.38
N GLU A 288 6.69 -14.34 -4.39
CA GLU A 288 7.55 -15.53 -4.55
C GLU A 288 6.73 -16.82 -4.72
N ILE A 289 5.41 -16.72 -4.93
CA ILE A 289 4.50 -17.88 -4.88
C ILE A 289 4.79 -18.82 -6.07
N THR A 290 4.62 -18.35 -7.30
CA THR A 290 4.95 -19.09 -8.52
C THR A 290 5.17 -18.12 -9.69
N ILE A 291 6.13 -18.42 -10.57
CA ILE A 291 6.39 -17.65 -11.81
C ILE A 291 5.11 -17.59 -12.67
N GLU A 292 4.33 -18.66 -12.64
CA GLU A 292 3.05 -18.80 -13.32
C GLU A 292 2.00 -17.77 -12.84
N ASN A 293 1.87 -17.59 -11.53
CA ASN A 293 0.95 -16.59 -10.99
C ASN A 293 1.44 -15.17 -11.30
N ASN A 294 2.76 -14.97 -11.32
CA ASN A 294 3.34 -13.65 -11.57
C ASN A 294 2.99 -13.14 -12.98
N ILE A 295 3.18 -13.98 -14.00
CA ILE A 295 2.84 -13.59 -15.38
C ILE A 295 1.32 -13.43 -15.60
N ILE A 296 0.51 -14.27 -14.95
CA ILE A 296 -0.96 -14.13 -15.01
C ILE A 296 -1.39 -12.79 -14.40
N SER A 297 -0.85 -12.43 -13.23
CA SER A 297 -1.17 -11.17 -12.54
C SER A 297 -0.75 -9.95 -13.35
N ILE A 298 0.45 -9.98 -13.95
CA ILE A 298 0.92 -8.92 -14.87
C ILE A 298 -0.05 -8.74 -16.02
N GLN A 299 -0.47 -9.83 -16.67
CA GLN A 299 -1.34 -9.71 -17.82
C GLN A 299 -2.73 -9.17 -17.44
N ILE A 300 -3.32 -9.63 -16.34
CA ILE A 300 -4.61 -9.09 -15.84
C ILE A 300 -4.49 -7.59 -15.59
N ALA A 301 -3.40 -7.15 -14.95
CA ALA A 301 -3.16 -5.74 -14.69
C ALA A 301 -2.98 -4.92 -15.99
N LEU A 302 -2.22 -5.43 -16.96
CA LEU A 302 -2.02 -4.76 -18.25
C LEU A 302 -3.32 -4.66 -19.05
N GLU A 303 -4.15 -5.70 -19.07
CA GLU A 303 -5.46 -5.68 -19.73
C GLU A 303 -6.43 -4.72 -19.05
N ALA A 304 -6.47 -4.69 -17.71
CA ALA A 304 -7.30 -3.75 -16.96
C ALA A 304 -6.89 -2.28 -17.20
N LEU A 305 -5.58 -2.00 -17.20
CA LEU A 305 -5.05 -0.68 -17.58
C LEU A 305 -5.40 -0.34 -19.03
N SER A 306 -5.35 -1.33 -19.92
CA SER A 306 -5.66 -1.11 -21.34
C SER A 306 -7.11 -0.74 -21.56
N TYR A 307 -8.05 -1.45 -20.91
CA TYR A 307 -9.47 -1.13 -20.98
C TYR A 307 -9.75 0.27 -20.40
N MET A 308 -9.24 0.54 -19.20
CA MET A 308 -9.40 1.84 -18.54
C MET A 308 -8.89 3.00 -19.39
N ILE A 309 -7.75 2.84 -20.06
CA ILE A 309 -7.17 3.91 -20.87
C ILE A 309 -7.86 4.03 -22.23
N LEU A 310 -8.00 2.92 -22.98
CA LEU A 310 -8.50 2.96 -24.37
C LEU A 310 -10.00 3.22 -24.47
N VAL A 311 -10.79 2.64 -23.57
CA VAL A 311 -12.26 2.69 -23.64
C VAL A 311 -12.79 3.83 -22.79
N GLU A 312 -12.35 3.90 -21.53
CA GLU A 312 -12.98 4.77 -20.54
C GLU A 312 -12.38 6.17 -20.51
N GLN A 313 -11.04 6.29 -20.54
CA GLN A 313 -10.37 7.59 -20.47
C GLN A 313 -10.27 8.27 -21.84
N GLU A 314 -9.66 7.61 -22.82
CA GLU A 314 -9.36 8.21 -24.12
C GLU A 314 -10.48 8.02 -25.15
N GLN A 315 -11.42 7.09 -24.90
CA GLN A 315 -12.54 6.77 -25.79
C GLN A 315 -12.11 6.49 -27.25
N ILE A 316 -10.95 5.86 -27.41
CA ILE A 316 -10.38 5.48 -28.70
C ILE A 316 -11.08 4.22 -29.24
N LEU A 317 -11.50 3.34 -28.34
CA LEU A 317 -12.23 2.11 -28.65
C LEU A 317 -13.56 2.10 -27.88
N ASN A 318 -14.56 1.45 -28.44
CA ASN A 318 -15.72 0.98 -27.68
C ASN A 318 -15.52 -0.46 -27.18
N ASP A 319 -16.47 -0.98 -26.40
CA ASP A 319 -16.43 -2.33 -25.83
C ASP A 319 -16.24 -3.42 -26.90
N ASP A 320 -17.03 -3.37 -27.98
CA ASP A 320 -16.97 -4.37 -29.06
C ASP A 320 -15.62 -4.34 -29.78
N GLU A 321 -15.08 -3.14 -30.05
CA GLU A 321 -13.77 -2.97 -30.69
C GLU A 321 -12.63 -3.44 -29.78
N PHE A 322 -12.75 -3.24 -28.47
CA PHE A 322 -11.77 -3.72 -27.50
C PHE A 322 -11.75 -5.26 -27.46
N ASP A 323 -12.92 -5.89 -27.43
CA ASP A 323 -13.08 -7.35 -27.37
C ASP A 323 -12.68 -8.05 -28.67
N LEU A 324 -12.82 -7.39 -29.82
CA LEU A 324 -12.36 -7.90 -31.12
C LEU A 324 -10.82 -7.89 -31.25
N ASN A 325 -10.14 -7.02 -30.51
CA ASN A 325 -8.68 -6.94 -30.54
C ASN A 325 -8.04 -8.06 -29.70
N SER A 326 -6.84 -8.49 -30.12
CA SER A 326 -6.04 -9.34 -29.25
C SER A 326 -5.51 -8.53 -28.05
N ALA A 327 -5.28 -9.20 -26.92
CA ALA A 327 -4.65 -8.57 -25.75
C ALA A 327 -3.33 -7.88 -26.10
N ALA A 328 -2.51 -8.52 -26.95
CA ALA A 328 -1.26 -7.93 -27.44
C ALA A 328 -1.50 -6.59 -28.17
N LYS A 329 -2.52 -6.52 -29.04
CA LYS A 329 -2.87 -5.29 -29.76
C LYS A 329 -3.32 -4.18 -28.80
N ASN A 330 -4.21 -4.48 -27.85
CA ASN A 330 -4.69 -3.49 -26.89
C ASN A 330 -3.53 -2.95 -26.01
N ILE A 331 -2.64 -3.83 -25.54
CA ILE A 331 -1.47 -3.42 -24.75
C ILE A 331 -0.53 -2.53 -25.58
N LYS A 332 -0.20 -2.92 -26.82
CA LYS A 332 0.66 -2.12 -27.70
C LYS A 332 0.06 -0.73 -27.96
N MET A 333 -1.25 -0.63 -28.20
CA MET A 333 -1.94 0.66 -28.36
C MET A 333 -1.79 1.57 -27.12
N VAL A 334 -1.84 1.01 -25.91
CA VAL A 334 -1.66 1.77 -24.67
C VAL A 334 -0.22 2.22 -24.50
N LEU A 335 0.75 1.37 -24.84
CA LEU A 335 2.17 1.73 -24.84
C LEU A 335 2.44 2.89 -25.81
N ASP A 336 1.83 2.86 -27.00
CA ASP A 336 1.90 3.95 -27.99
C ASP A 336 1.35 5.27 -27.44
N ILE A 337 0.15 5.25 -26.84
CA ILE A 337 -0.47 6.43 -26.21
C ILE A 337 0.43 6.98 -25.09
N CYS A 338 1.00 6.08 -24.28
CA CYS A 338 1.90 6.45 -23.19
C CYS A 338 3.32 6.81 -23.68
N LYS A 339 3.61 6.70 -24.98
CA LYS A 339 4.94 6.89 -25.58
C LYS A 339 6.01 6.02 -24.91
N ILE A 340 5.64 4.81 -24.50
CA ILE A 340 6.54 3.83 -23.91
C ILE A 340 7.13 3.00 -25.04
N PRO A 341 8.46 3.01 -25.23
CA PRO A 341 9.07 2.20 -26.27
C PRO A 341 8.92 0.71 -25.93
N TYR A 342 8.53 -0.05 -26.96
CA TYR A 342 8.54 -1.52 -26.97
C TYR A 342 9.15 -1.96 -28.31
N GLY A 343 9.84 -3.09 -28.33
CA GLY A 343 10.47 -3.59 -29.55
C GLY A 343 11.64 -4.53 -29.30
N MET A 344 12.53 -4.62 -30.29
CA MET A 344 13.63 -5.58 -30.33
C MET A 344 14.68 -5.40 -29.23
N GLU A 345 14.88 -4.19 -28.70
CA GLU A 345 15.88 -3.94 -27.64
C GLU A 345 15.62 -4.78 -26.38
N GLU A 346 14.35 -5.02 -26.04
CA GLU A 346 13.99 -5.84 -24.87
C GLU A 346 14.18 -7.34 -25.13
N LEU A 347 14.22 -7.74 -26.41
CA LEU A 347 14.49 -9.10 -26.84
C LEU A 347 16.00 -9.43 -26.79
N ASP A 348 16.87 -8.44 -26.57
CA ASP A 348 18.31 -8.66 -26.51
C ASP A 348 18.76 -9.57 -25.37
N LEU A 349 17.90 -9.75 -24.37
CA LEU A 349 18.07 -10.64 -23.23
C LEU A 349 17.90 -12.13 -23.57
N PHE A 350 17.41 -12.46 -24.78
CA PHE A 350 17.05 -13.83 -25.17
C PHE A 350 17.91 -14.35 -26.31
N ASP A 351 17.79 -15.65 -26.59
CA ASP A 351 18.48 -16.32 -27.69
C ASP A 351 17.98 -15.89 -29.08
N ASP A 352 18.78 -16.19 -30.12
CA ASP A 352 18.46 -15.85 -31.51
C ASP A 352 17.12 -16.46 -31.97
N TRP A 353 16.74 -17.60 -31.41
CA TRP A 353 15.45 -18.23 -31.71
C TRP A 353 14.27 -17.36 -31.24
N THR A 354 14.35 -16.81 -30.03
CA THR A 354 13.33 -15.92 -29.47
C THR A 354 13.29 -14.61 -30.25
N LYS A 355 14.46 -14.00 -30.52
CA LYS A 355 14.56 -12.74 -31.29
C LYS A 355 13.98 -12.86 -32.71
N THR A 356 14.08 -14.03 -33.33
CA THR A 356 13.54 -14.26 -34.68
C THR A 356 12.05 -14.62 -34.70
N ARG A 357 11.48 -15.01 -33.56
CA ARG A 357 10.10 -15.49 -33.48
C ARG A 357 9.10 -14.42 -33.02
N PHE A 358 9.53 -13.48 -32.18
CA PHE A 358 8.67 -12.47 -31.58
C PHE A 358 9.06 -11.09 -32.08
N ASP A 359 8.06 -10.22 -32.29
CA ASP A 359 8.30 -8.87 -32.79
C ASP A 359 8.74 -7.93 -31.64
N ASP A 360 8.24 -8.17 -30.43
CA ASP A 360 8.52 -7.36 -29.25
C ASP A 360 8.25 -8.12 -27.92
N GLY A 361 8.55 -7.44 -26.81
CA GLY A 361 8.35 -7.96 -25.46
C GLY A 361 6.88 -8.19 -25.08
N VAL A 362 5.92 -7.49 -25.69
CA VAL A 362 4.49 -7.69 -25.43
C VAL A 362 4.07 -9.07 -25.96
N ASP A 363 4.46 -9.42 -27.19
CA ASP A 363 4.14 -10.73 -27.76
C ASP A 363 4.74 -11.87 -26.94
N LEU A 364 5.93 -11.65 -26.38
CA LEU A 364 6.60 -12.63 -25.53
C LEU A 364 5.88 -12.84 -24.19
N VAL A 365 5.43 -11.75 -23.54
CA VAL A 365 4.59 -11.80 -22.32
C VAL A 365 3.31 -12.59 -22.57
N ILE A 366 2.59 -12.27 -23.66
CA ILE A 366 1.35 -12.94 -24.03
C ILE A 366 1.58 -14.41 -24.37
N TYR A 367 2.65 -14.73 -25.11
CA TYR A 367 3.02 -16.09 -25.44
C TYR A 367 3.29 -16.92 -24.18
N PHE A 368 4.08 -16.38 -23.25
CA PHE A 368 4.42 -17.08 -22.02
C PHE A 368 3.18 -17.37 -21.17
N ARG A 369 2.29 -16.39 -20.99
CA ARG A 369 1.01 -16.61 -20.28
C ARG A 369 0.17 -17.68 -20.97
N ASN A 370 0.01 -17.60 -22.29
CA ASN A 370 -0.81 -18.56 -23.04
C ASN A 370 -0.27 -19.98 -22.91
N LYS A 371 1.06 -20.16 -22.87
CA LYS A 371 1.69 -21.45 -22.65
C LYS A 371 1.36 -22.04 -21.27
N ILE A 372 1.27 -21.19 -20.24
CA ILE A 372 0.91 -21.61 -18.88
C ILE A 372 -0.58 -21.97 -18.78
N VAL A 373 -1.46 -21.14 -19.33
CA VAL A 373 -2.91 -21.32 -19.20
C VAL A 373 -3.45 -22.41 -20.13
N HIS A 374 -2.83 -22.60 -21.30
CA HIS A 374 -3.25 -23.56 -22.31
C HIS A 374 -2.13 -24.55 -22.66
N PRO A 375 -1.76 -25.48 -21.75
CA PRO A 375 -0.69 -26.42 -21.99
C PRO A 375 -1.07 -27.42 -23.11
N SER A 376 -0.41 -27.32 -24.25
CA SER A 376 -0.68 -28.19 -25.41
C SER A 376 0.43 -29.22 -25.61
N ARG A 377 0.06 -30.47 -25.94
CA ARG A 377 1.04 -31.56 -26.26
C ARG A 377 1.90 -31.25 -27.51
N ARG A 378 1.51 -30.25 -28.31
CA ARG A 378 2.19 -29.86 -29.56
C ARG A 378 3.15 -28.67 -29.40
N ASP A 379 3.10 -27.97 -28.27
CA ASP A 379 3.87 -26.73 -27.98
C ASP A 379 5.14 -26.94 -27.14
N ASN A 380 5.73 -28.14 -27.19
CA ASN A 380 7.13 -28.38 -26.76
C ASN A 380 8.19 -27.65 -27.62
N ARG A 381 7.83 -26.54 -28.29
CA ARG A 381 8.69 -25.90 -29.30
C ARG A 381 9.63 -24.82 -28.74
N ALA A 382 9.30 -24.22 -27.60
CA ALA A 382 10.16 -23.27 -26.89
C ALA A 382 10.45 -23.79 -25.48
N ASN A 383 11.66 -24.25 -25.22
CA ASN A 383 12.09 -24.54 -23.85
C ASN A 383 12.54 -23.22 -23.20
N LEU A 384 11.59 -22.44 -22.70
CA LEU A 384 11.90 -21.27 -21.86
C LEU A 384 12.61 -21.78 -20.60
N SER A 385 13.83 -21.30 -20.37
CA SER A 385 14.54 -21.49 -19.12
C SER A 385 13.89 -20.69 -17.99
N VAL A 386 14.26 -20.96 -16.74
CA VAL A 386 13.80 -20.17 -15.59
C VAL A 386 14.25 -18.71 -15.71
N GLU A 387 15.42 -18.48 -16.28
CA GLU A 387 15.95 -17.14 -16.56
C GLU A 387 15.10 -16.41 -17.62
N ASP A 388 14.72 -17.09 -18.70
CA ASP A 388 13.83 -16.50 -19.70
C ASP A 388 12.49 -16.11 -19.08
N MET A 389 11.89 -17.00 -18.29
CA MET A 389 10.61 -16.72 -17.62
C MET A 389 10.72 -15.50 -16.70
N TRP A 390 11.83 -15.40 -15.96
CA TRP A 390 12.10 -14.25 -15.10
C TRP A 390 12.24 -12.96 -15.91
N ASN A 391 13.00 -12.96 -17.00
CA ASN A 391 13.19 -11.79 -17.87
C ASN A 391 11.86 -11.34 -18.50
N ILE A 392 11.01 -12.28 -18.92
CA ILE A 392 9.67 -11.97 -19.46
C ILE A 392 8.80 -11.28 -18.40
N ILE A 393 8.82 -11.77 -17.16
CA ILE A 393 8.12 -11.14 -16.03
C ILE A 393 8.67 -9.72 -15.79
N GLN A 394 9.99 -9.52 -15.85
CA GLN A 394 10.57 -8.17 -15.71
C GLN A 394 10.10 -7.22 -16.81
N ILE A 395 10.03 -7.69 -18.06
CA ILE A 395 9.51 -6.88 -19.19
C ILE A 395 8.05 -6.48 -18.94
N GLY A 396 7.19 -7.45 -18.62
CA GLY A 396 5.77 -7.16 -18.36
C GLY A 396 5.57 -6.24 -17.14
N THR A 397 6.38 -6.41 -16.09
CA THR A 397 6.33 -5.53 -14.92
C THR A 397 6.80 -4.11 -15.24
N LYS A 398 7.83 -3.96 -16.10
CA LYS A 398 8.31 -2.64 -16.56
C LYS A 398 7.19 -1.90 -17.29
N TYR A 399 6.49 -2.58 -18.20
CA TYR A 399 5.34 -1.97 -18.90
C TYR A 399 4.27 -1.52 -17.92
N LEU A 400 3.89 -2.37 -16.96
CA LEU A 400 2.90 -2.03 -15.93
C LEU A 400 3.32 -0.78 -15.16
N GLU A 401 4.55 -0.76 -14.62
CA GLU A 401 5.09 0.38 -13.87
C GLU A 401 5.06 1.67 -14.72
N LEU A 402 5.55 1.61 -15.96
CA LEU A 402 5.60 2.76 -16.84
C LEU A 402 4.22 3.25 -17.27
N ILE A 403 3.25 2.36 -17.54
CA ILE A 403 1.88 2.75 -17.87
C ILE A 403 1.25 3.49 -16.69
N VAL A 404 1.38 2.97 -15.46
CA VAL A 404 0.84 3.63 -14.26
C VAL A 404 1.50 5.00 -14.06
N LEU A 405 2.82 5.10 -14.19
CA LEU A 405 3.55 6.37 -14.06
C LEU A 405 3.14 7.38 -15.15
N SER A 406 2.97 6.94 -16.39
CA SER A 406 2.50 7.77 -17.50
C SER A 406 1.09 8.28 -17.24
N PHE A 407 0.20 7.38 -16.83
CA PHE A 407 -1.22 7.65 -16.56
C PHE A 407 -1.45 8.71 -15.47
N ILE A 408 -0.63 8.69 -14.40
CA ILE A 408 -0.69 9.71 -13.34
C ILE A 408 0.00 11.02 -13.74
N GLY A 409 0.65 11.08 -14.92
CA GLY A 409 1.39 12.24 -15.41
C GLY A 409 2.75 12.45 -14.74
N TYR A 410 3.35 11.40 -14.19
CA TYR A 410 4.67 11.49 -13.57
C TYR A 410 5.74 11.68 -14.65
N LYS A 411 6.65 12.65 -14.46
CA LYS A 411 7.70 13.02 -15.45
C LYS A 411 9.12 12.98 -14.85
N GLY A 412 9.29 12.24 -13.75
CA GLY A 412 10.55 12.20 -13.01
C GLY A 412 11.43 11.04 -13.42
N GLU A 413 12.35 10.69 -12.52
CA GLU A 413 13.25 9.55 -12.64
C GLU A 413 12.56 8.25 -12.24
N PHE A 414 13.00 7.13 -12.79
CA PHE A 414 12.61 5.78 -12.39
C PHE A 414 13.79 4.82 -12.48
N SER A 415 13.72 3.73 -11.73
CA SER A 415 14.67 2.63 -11.74
C SER A 415 14.26 1.62 -12.82
N ASN A 416 15.07 1.49 -13.87
CA ASN A 416 14.80 0.53 -14.94
C ASN A 416 15.19 -0.88 -14.50
N ARG A 417 14.20 -1.76 -14.39
CA ARG A 417 14.39 -3.16 -13.93
C ARG A 417 15.09 -4.08 -14.94
N LEU A 418 15.26 -3.66 -16.19
CA LEU A 418 15.94 -4.43 -17.23
C LEU A 418 17.46 -4.17 -17.30
N ASN A 419 17.95 -3.15 -16.58
CA ASN A 419 19.36 -2.79 -16.54
C ASN A 419 19.99 -3.22 -15.21
N GLU A 420 21.33 -3.13 -15.12
CA GLU A 420 22.01 -3.19 -13.83
C GLU A 420 21.48 -2.08 -12.90
N ARG A 421 21.49 -2.34 -11.58
CA ARG A 421 20.84 -1.47 -10.59
C ARG A 421 21.80 -1.07 -9.49
N TRP A 422 22.27 0.16 -9.56
CA TRP A 422 23.04 0.80 -8.51
C TRP A 422 22.26 1.97 -7.89
N PHE A 423 22.49 2.28 -6.60
CA PHE A 423 21.81 3.42 -5.97
C PHE A 423 22.20 4.73 -6.69
N GLY A 424 21.20 5.49 -7.15
CA GLY A 424 21.38 6.69 -7.97
C GLY A 424 21.42 6.43 -9.48
N GLU A 425 21.48 5.16 -9.92
CA GLU A 425 21.34 4.80 -11.32
C GLU A 425 19.86 4.78 -11.69
N VAL A 426 19.46 5.82 -12.42
CA VAL A 426 18.08 6.09 -12.77
C VAL A 426 18.00 6.58 -14.21
N GLU A 427 16.84 6.35 -14.81
CA GLU A 427 16.49 6.90 -16.11
C GLU A 427 15.34 7.90 -15.92
N VAL A 428 15.21 8.84 -16.85
CA VAL A 428 14.02 9.69 -16.92
C VAL A 428 12.96 8.97 -17.75
N VAL A 429 11.70 9.03 -17.31
CA VAL A 429 10.60 8.36 -18.02
C VAL A 429 10.53 8.75 -19.51
N PRO A 430 10.16 7.81 -20.41
CA PRO A 430 10.26 8.01 -21.86
C PRO A 430 9.50 9.23 -22.39
N TRP A 431 8.31 9.50 -21.86
CA TRP A 431 7.44 10.59 -22.32
C TRP A 431 7.91 11.98 -21.88
N ASN A 432 8.94 12.11 -21.03
CA ASN A 432 9.46 13.43 -20.62
C ASN A 432 10.15 14.18 -21.77
N LYS A 433 10.55 13.50 -22.84
CA LYS A 433 11.22 14.11 -24.00
C LYS A 433 10.28 14.78 -25.01
N PHE A 434 8.97 14.70 -24.79
CA PHE A 434 7.95 15.10 -25.77
C PHE A 434 7.14 16.35 -25.36
N ASP A 435 7.72 17.19 -24.49
CA ASP A 435 7.20 18.52 -24.12
C ASP A 435 8.02 19.65 -24.77
#